data_AF-A0A3N8GWJ8-F1
#
_entry.id   AF-A0A3N8GWJ8-F1
#
_cell.length_a   1.000
_cell.length_b   1.000
_cell.length_c   1.000
_cell.angle_alpha   90.00
_cell.angle_beta   90.00
_cell.angle_gamma   90.00
#
_symmetry.space_group_name_H-M   'P 1'
#
loop_
_entity.id
_entity.type
_entity.pdbx_description
1 polymer ?
#
loop_
_entity_poly.entity_id
_entity_poly.type
_entity_poly.pdbx_seq_one_letter_code
_entity_poly.pdbx_strand_id
1 'polypeptide(L)'
;MRSGHVVTDPSAYSNAPRHFPGLGKRKRMERLAEIEQLYDRHVVGPAILDAEAAGSVSTDSVQRAVSGHWRRPHFWMQPYGPRAALRKLIFVGPTLVRPDRLGL
;
A
#
# COMPACT_ATOMS: atom_id res chain seq x y z
N MET A 1 -8.07 16.25 -5.33
CA MET A 1 -7.84 14.80 -5.13
C MET A 1 -6.97 14.64 -3.91
N ARG A 2 -7.36 13.83 -2.91
CA ARG A 2 -6.47 13.44 -1.80
C ARG A 2 -5.75 12.15 -2.20
N SER A 3 -4.43 12.18 -2.16
CA SER A 3 -3.58 11.01 -2.44
C SER A 3 -3.39 10.21 -1.16
N GLY A 4 -3.35 8.86 -1.27
CA GLY A 4 -2.95 8.00 -0.17
C GLY A 4 -1.49 8.22 0.22
N HIS A 5 -1.20 8.08 1.51
CA HIS A 5 0.16 8.04 2.06
C HIS A 5 0.52 6.59 2.40
N VAL A 6 1.82 6.27 2.37
CA VAL A 6 2.32 4.95 2.71
C VAL A 6 2.68 4.94 4.18
N VAL A 7 1.99 4.13 4.98
CA VAL A 7 2.39 3.84 6.36
C VAL A 7 3.27 2.59 6.30
N THR A 8 4.52 2.75 6.72
CA THR A 8 5.45 1.64 6.92
C THR A 8 5.24 1.09 8.33
N ASP A 9 4.73 -0.14 8.43
CA ASP A 9 4.93 -0.99 9.63
C ASP A 9 6.45 -1.13 9.84
N PRO A 10 7.00 -1.31 11.07
CA PRO A 10 8.38 -1.74 11.27
C PRO A 10 8.82 -2.76 10.23
N SER A 11 9.81 -2.35 9.43
CA SER A 11 10.32 -3.09 8.27
C SER A 11 11.00 -4.39 8.73
N ALA A 12 10.21 -5.44 8.90
CA ALA A 12 10.64 -6.69 9.52
C ALA A 12 11.80 -7.36 8.78
N TYR A 13 11.80 -7.30 7.45
CA TYR A 13 12.90 -7.82 6.64
C TYR A 13 14.08 -6.85 6.60
N SER A 14 13.84 -5.57 6.30
CA SER A 14 14.92 -4.60 6.17
C SER A 14 15.68 -4.36 7.48
N ASN A 15 15.00 -4.45 8.62
CA ASN A 15 15.60 -4.28 9.95
C ASN A 15 16.11 -5.59 10.57
N ALA A 16 15.95 -6.73 9.91
CA ALA A 16 16.38 -8.01 10.46
C ALA A 16 17.91 -8.06 10.62
N PRO A 17 18.43 -8.52 11.78
CA PRO A 17 19.87 -8.65 12.00
C PRO A 17 20.45 -9.75 11.11
N ARG A 18 21.45 -9.43 10.29
CA ARG A 18 22.16 -10.41 9.44
C ARG A 18 23.44 -10.96 10.07
N HIS A 19 23.88 -10.37 11.18
CA HIS A 19 25.09 -10.78 11.89
C HIS A 19 24.74 -11.31 13.29
N PHE A 20 25.13 -12.56 13.54
CA PHE A 20 24.77 -13.31 14.75
C PHE A 20 26.02 -13.81 15.48
N PRO A 21 26.64 -12.99 16.36
CA PRO A 21 27.80 -13.42 17.12
C PRO A 21 27.41 -14.54 18.11
N GLY A 22 28.32 -15.49 18.33
CA GLY A 22 28.12 -16.58 19.29
C GLY A 22 27.23 -17.76 18.82
N LEU A 23 26.67 -17.70 17.60
CA LEU A 23 25.88 -18.80 17.03
C LEU A 23 26.74 -19.74 16.15
N GLY A 24 26.58 -21.05 16.39
CA GLY A 24 27.18 -22.10 15.55
C GLY A 24 26.68 -22.05 14.10
N LYS A 25 27.45 -22.61 13.15
CA LYS A 25 27.19 -22.51 11.70
C LYS A 25 25.75 -22.93 11.32
N ARG A 26 25.27 -24.06 11.84
CA ARG A 26 23.91 -24.57 11.59
C ARG A 26 22.82 -23.57 12.00
N LYS A 27 22.86 -23.10 13.26
CA LYS A 27 21.87 -22.15 13.77
C LYS A 27 21.92 -20.79 13.06
N ARG A 28 23.11 -20.36 12.59
CA ARG A 28 23.22 -19.15 11.76
C ARG A 28 22.52 -19.30 10.41
N MET A 29 22.71 -20.44 9.73
CA MET A 29 22.03 -20.71 8.47
C MET A 29 20.50 -20.75 8.65
N GLU A 30 20.02 -21.39 9.71
CA GLU A 30 18.59 -21.44 10.03
C GLU A 30 18.01 -20.03 10.22
N ARG A 31 18.67 -19.15 10.99
CA ARG A 31 18.21 -17.76 11.19
C ARG A 31 18.23 -16.94 9.91
N LEU A 32 19.23 -17.12 9.05
CA LEU A 32 19.27 -16.43 7.76
C LEU A 32 18.14 -16.89 6.83
N ALA A 33 17.87 -18.20 6.79
CA ALA A 33 16.75 -18.75 6.02
C ALA A 33 15.39 -18.28 6.52
N GLU A 34 15.21 -18.12 7.84
CA GLU A 34 14.01 -17.52 8.43
C GLU A 34 13.87 -16.05 8.03
N ILE A 35 14.97 -15.28 8.03
CA ILE A 35 14.96 -13.86 7.61
C ILE A 35 14.60 -13.74 6.13
N GLU A 36 15.07 -14.63 5.26
CA GLU A 36 14.72 -14.64 3.83
C GLU A 36 13.22 -14.82 3.56
N GLN A 37 12.46 -15.34 4.52
CA GLN A 37 11.01 -15.49 4.42
C GLN A 37 10.23 -14.26 4.92
N LEU A 38 10.91 -13.28 5.54
CA LEU A 38 10.28 -12.04 5.99
C LEU A 38 10.02 -11.12 4.80
N TYR A 39 8.93 -10.35 4.88
CA TYR A 39 8.60 -9.31 3.93
C TYR A 39 8.34 -8.00 4.66
N ASP A 40 8.76 -6.90 4.05
CA ASP A 40 8.37 -5.57 4.52
C ASP A 40 6.94 -5.28 4.06
N ARG A 41 6.07 -4.98 5.01
CA ARG A 41 4.67 -4.66 4.74
C ARG A 41 4.49 -3.15 4.60
N HIS A 42 4.08 -2.72 3.42
CA HIS A 42 3.71 -1.33 3.15
C HIS A 42 2.21 -1.21 3.04
N VAL A 43 1.57 -0.50 3.97
CA VAL A 43 0.13 -0.23 3.91
C VAL A 43 -0.08 1.09 3.17
N VAL A 44 -0.78 1.04 2.04
CA VAL A 44 -1.09 2.23 1.24
C VAL A 44 -2.58 2.52 1.35
N GLY A 45 -2.92 3.62 2.02
CA GLY A 45 -4.29 4.03 2.24
C GLY A 45 -4.38 5.52 2.61
N PRO A 46 -5.59 6.08 2.74
CA PRO A 46 -5.76 7.34 3.46
C PRO A 46 -5.31 7.16 4.92
N ALA A 47 -4.90 8.24 5.58
CA ALA A 47 -4.52 8.26 7.02
C ALA A 47 -5.64 7.90 8.00
N ILE A 48 -6.80 7.49 7.49
CA ILE A 48 -8.03 7.26 8.23
C ILE A 48 -8.72 6.05 7.63
N LEU A 49 -8.11 4.87 7.71
CA LEU A 49 -8.81 3.59 7.58
C LEU A 49 -8.15 2.56 8.49
N ASP A 50 -7.87 2.97 9.73
CA ASP A 50 -7.78 2.02 10.82
C ASP A 50 -9.17 1.99 11.48
N ALA A 51 -9.72 0.77 11.55
CA ALA A 51 -10.87 0.32 12.35
C ALA A 51 -12.25 0.11 11.68
N GLU A 52 -12.95 1.07 11.04
CA GLU A 52 -14.43 0.95 10.94
C GLU A 52 -15.06 1.28 9.57
N ALA A 53 -14.81 0.52 8.50
CA ALA A 53 -15.48 0.77 7.20
C ALA A 53 -15.96 -0.49 6.45
N ALA A 54 -16.20 -1.60 7.18
CA ALA A 54 -16.79 -2.81 6.61
C ALA A 54 -18.33 -2.87 6.77
N GLY A 55 -19.00 -1.79 7.15
CA GLY A 55 -20.44 -1.83 7.40
C GLY A 55 -21.14 -0.49 7.25
N SER A 56 -21.55 -0.14 6.03
CA SER A 56 -22.87 0.49 5.80
C SER A 56 -23.12 0.63 4.29
N VAL A 57 -23.72 -0.39 3.69
CA VAL A 57 -24.47 -0.18 2.45
C VAL A 57 -25.84 0.32 2.88
N SER A 58 -26.04 1.64 2.86
CA SER A 58 -27.39 2.21 2.97
C SER A 58 -27.93 2.39 1.56
N THR A 59 -28.74 1.42 1.15
CA THR A 59 -29.65 1.52 0.01
C THR A 59 -30.83 2.38 0.42
N ASP A 60 -30.83 3.67 0.08
CA ASP A 60 -32.08 4.29 -0.36
C ASP A 60 -31.92 5.59 -1.17
N SER A 61 -32.76 5.66 -2.21
CA SER A 61 -33.34 6.84 -2.86
C SER A 61 -32.48 7.78 -3.76
N VAL A 62 -32.88 7.74 -5.05
CA VAL A 62 -33.10 8.89 -5.97
C VAL A 62 -31.87 9.68 -6.48
N GLN A 63 -31.68 9.61 -7.80
CA GLN A 63 -30.66 10.23 -8.67
C GLN A 63 -29.35 9.45 -8.85
N ARG A 64 -29.05 9.10 -10.11
CA ARG A 64 -27.91 8.30 -10.58
C ARG A 64 -26.58 9.04 -10.43
N ALA A 65 -26.23 9.41 -9.22
CA ALA A 65 -24.96 10.05 -8.93
C ALA A 65 -24.01 9.02 -8.31
N VAL A 66 -22.84 8.84 -8.93
CA VAL A 66 -21.82 7.87 -8.49
C VAL A 66 -21.47 8.14 -7.02
N SER A 67 -21.64 7.11 -6.19
CA SER A 67 -21.26 7.10 -4.78
C SER A 67 -19.75 7.33 -4.60
N GLY A 68 -19.37 7.90 -3.46
CA GLY A 68 -17.97 8.00 -3.07
C GLY A 68 -17.34 6.61 -3.02
N HIS A 69 -16.22 6.41 -3.72
CA HIS A 69 -15.57 5.09 -3.77
C HIS A 69 -14.06 5.21 -3.85
N TRP A 70 -13.40 4.11 -3.48
CA TRP A 70 -11.96 3.93 -3.65
C TRP A 70 -11.65 3.51 -5.08
N ARG A 71 -10.84 4.30 -5.78
CA ARG A 71 -10.23 3.85 -7.03
C ARG A 71 -9.03 2.96 -6.70
N ARG A 72 -9.04 1.74 -7.25
CA ARG A 72 -7.99 0.73 -7.02
C ARG A 72 -6.60 1.25 -7.43
N PRO A 73 -5.56 0.97 -6.62
CA PRO A 73 -4.20 1.24 -7.01
C PRO A 73 -3.80 0.35 -8.19
N HIS A 74 -2.89 0.84 -9.02
CA HIS A 74 -2.35 0.09 -10.15
C HIS A 74 -0.98 0.63 -10.56
N PHE A 75 -0.23 -0.19 -11.29
CA PHE A 75 0.97 0.27 -11.96
C PHE A 75 0.62 0.87 -13.32
N TRP A 76 1.29 1.96 -13.66
CA TRP A 76 1.15 2.60 -14.97
C TRP A 76 2.52 2.90 -15.56
N MET A 77 2.69 2.61 -16.85
CA MET A 77 3.86 3.00 -17.63
C MET A 77 3.73 4.46 -18.07
N GLN A 78 4.34 5.37 -17.31
CA GLN A 78 4.28 6.80 -17.57
C GLN A 78 5.31 7.22 -18.65
N PRO A 79 4.88 7.88 -19.74
CA PRO A 79 5.78 8.50 -20.70
C PRO A 79 6.53 9.70 -20.07
N TYR A 80 7.82 9.86 -20.39
CA TYR A 80 8.62 11.00 -19.94
C TYR A 80 9.80 11.31 -20.89
N GLY A 81 10.55 12.39 -20.60
CA GLY A 81 11.73 12.80 -21.36
C GLY A 81 11.39 13.60 -22.64
N PRO A 82 12.42 14.01 -23.41
CA PRO A 82 12.22 14.75 -24.66
C PRO A 82 11.28 14.01 -25.59
N ARG A 83 10.25 14.71 -26.08
CA ARG A 83 9.20 14.14 -26.95
C ARG A 83 8.52 12.88 -26.39
N ALA A 84 8.50 12.71 -25.06
CA ALA A 84 7.91 11.54 -24.42
C ALA A 84 8.50 10.20 -24.94
N ALA A 85 9.78 10.17 -25.29
CA ALA A 85 10.43 8.99 -25.85
C ALA A 85 10.72 7.89 -24.80
N LEU A 86 10.79 8.24 -23.52
CA LEU A 86 11.12 7.32 -22.43
C LEU A 86 9.86 6.85 -21.69
N ARG A 87 9.96 5.73 -20.97
CA ARG A 87 8.88 5.16 -20.16
C ARG A 87 9.39 4.79 -18.77
N LYS A 88 8.67 5.15 -17.72
CA LYS A 88 8.97 4.73 -16.34
C LYS A 88 7.75 4.04 -15.75
N LEU A 89 7.97 2.97 -15.00
CA LEU A 89 6.91 2.32 -14.24
C LEU A 89 6.65 3.14 -12.98
N ILE A 90 5.40 3.58 -12.78
CA ILE A 90 4.98 4.27 -11.57
C ILE A 90 3.87 3.49 -10.88
N PHE A 91 3.86 3.56 -9.55
CA PHE A 91 2.74 3.08 -8.75
C PHE A 91 1.75 4.24 -8.54
N VAL A 92 0.55 4.10 -9.09
CA VAL A 92 -0.54 5.04 -8.83
C VAL A 92 -1.28 4.53 -7.59
N GLY A 93 -1.10 5.24 -6.48
CA GLY A 93 -1.72 4.89 -5.21
C GLY A 93 -3.26 4.95 -5.25
N PRO A 94 -3.91 4.34 -4.24
CA PRO A 94 -5.36 4.41 -4.11
C PRO A 94 -5.81 5.87 -4.00
N THR A 95 -6.90 6.20 -4.68
CA THR A 95 -7.45 7.57 -4.68
C THR A 95 -8.90 7.53 -4.21
N LEU A 96 -9.26 8.43 -3.30
CA LEU A 96 -10.66 8.61 -2.90
C LEU A 96 -11.38 9.47 -3.95
N VAL A 97 -12.39 8.88 -4.60
CA VAL A 97 -13.22 9.56 -5.59
C VAL A 97 -14.50 10.04 -4.90
N ARG A 98 -14.84 11.32 -5.09
CA ARG A 98 -15.99 11.99 -4.45
C ARG A 98 -15.99 11.85 -2.92
N PRO A 99 -14.98 12.43 -2.24
CA PRO A 99 -14.90 12.37 -0.79
C PRO A 99 -16.08 13.07 -0.10
N ASP A 100 -16.70 14.04 -0.78
CA ASP A 100 -17.92 14.77 -0.38
C ASP A 100 -19.16 13.88 -0.24
N ARG A 101 -19.11 12.63 -0.70
CA ARG A 101 -20.26 11.70 -0.75
C ARG A 101 -19.98 10.35 -0.12
N LEU A 102 -18.88 10.22 0.61
CA LEU A 102 -18.81 9.19 1.63
C LEU A 102 -19.68 9.72 2.77
N GLY A 103 -20.73 8.98 3.13
CA GLY A 103 -21.59 9.34 4.24
C GLY A 103 -20.86 9.23 5.58
N LEU A 104 -19.88 10.11 5.80
CA LEU A 104 -19.13 10.32 7.04
C LEU A 104 -19.80 11.40 7.87
#